data_AF-A0A235BZF2-F1
#
_entry.id   AF-A0A235BZF2-F1
#
_cell.length_a   1.000
_cell.length_b   1.000
_cell.length_c   1.000
_cell.angle_alpha   90.00
_cell.angle_beta   90.00
_cell.angle_gamma   90.00
#
_symmetry.space_group_name_H-M   'P 1'
#
loop_
_entity.id
_entity.type
_entity.pdbx_description
1 polymer ?
#
loop_
_entity_poly.entity_id
_entity_poly.type
_entity_poly.pdbx_seq_one_letter_code
_entity_poly.pdbx_strand_id
1 'polypeptide(L)'
;MLEKSQKFVSDVSVTFAASASQAVLAFVITVILGKWVGAEELGLYRMAITIYGIIILLAAIGIPSAIIKYVAEFRDNKDKINELVSCSIIIVLFSGIVFSALFFSLSGIIADIFKMPQLRELVKILSVIFPFALINSTLLGLLNGYREMKKYATVIIIRGILTVVITTTLILYYDFGARGAAIGLTLSEILSCFFLIWISRRYFKLVFRGFFLTAASLSKFGVQILGADAINTLNKQLDIILIGLFLLPSDVGYYAAAASLSRFFWLIPSSIQRITYPATSEYWGKQNLIALNSMINKSIKYSSLILVFIGLGVFFFGNYIMVSLFREDFAISFVPLQILLIGTVIRGGIAQPIGASLTGIGRPDLVLKLTTFMLMINALFDLLLIPRIGITGAAIATSISLSSGAIVNLVLVAKKMFVKIDVGWFLKLLGIAIASIALFKIGIHFINPYLLGSILLGSCLFFMLTLLLTKEDRIALKSLPSLFLARKYV
;
A
#
# COMPACT_ATOMS: atom_id res chain seq x y z
N MET A 1 32.15 4.74 -8.98
CA MET A 1 31.23 4.29 -7.90
C MET A 1 30.20 5.36 -7.51
N LEU A 2 30.59 6.65 -7.45
CA LEU A 2 29.70 7.76 -7.09
C LEU A 2 28.46 7.88 -8.01
N GLU A 3 28.63 7.80 -9.33
CA GLU A 3 27.49 7.88 -10.28
C GLU A 3 26.47 6.75 -10.10
N LYS A 4 26.92 5.51 -9.85
CA LYS A 4 26.03 4.36 -9.61
C LYS A 4 25.22 4.55 -8.32
N SER A 5 25.84 5.12 -7.28
CA SER A 5 25.17 5.46 -6.02
C SER A 5 24.16 6.60 -6.20
N GLN A 6 24.55 7.68 -6.88
CA GLN A 6 23.64 8.80 -7.19
C GLN A 6 22.43 8.36 -8.02
N LYS A 7 22.64 7.53 -9.05
CA LYS A 7 21.54 6.97 -9.84
C LYS A 7 20.60 6.10 -9.00
N PHE A 8 21.14 5.27 -8.11
CA PHE A 8 20.31 4.46 -7.20
C PHE A 8 19.46 5.34 -6.27
N VAL A 9 20.04 6.37 -5.65
CA VAL A 9 19.29 7.29 -4.78
C VAL A 9 18.21 8.05 -5.57
N SER A 10 18.53 8.48 -6.80
CA SER A 10 17.55 9.11 -7.69
C SER A 10 16.40 8.17 -8.05
N ASP A 11 16.70 6.93 -8.44
CA ASP A 11 15.72 5.89 -8.78
C ASP A 11 14.77 5.62 -7.60
N VAL A 12 15.31 5.46 -6.39
CA VAL A 12 14.52 5.25 -5.16
C VAL A 12 13.62 6.44 -4.87
N SER A 13 14.14 7.66 -4.98
CA SER A 13 13.39 8.89 -4.69
C SER A 13 12.25 9.12 -5.68
N VAL A 14 12.51 8.90 -6.97
CA VAL A 14 11.51 9.03 -8.05
C VAL A 14 10.40 7.99 -7.88
N THR A 15 10.76 6.74 -7.60
CA THR A 15 9.77 5.65 -7.41
C THR A 15 8.90 5.90 -6.18
N PHE A 16 9.48 6.44 -5.12
CA PHE A 16 8.74 6.84 -3.94
C PHE A 16 7.76 7.97 -4.24
N ALA A 17 8.22 9.04 -4.89
CA ALA A 17 7.35 10.15 -5.27
C ALA A 17 6.18 9.68 -6.14
N ALA A 18 6.43 8.77 -7.08
CA ALA A 18 5.38 8.16 -7.90
C ALA A 18 4.37 7.35 -7.08
N SER A 19 4.85 6.50 -6.17
CA SER A 19 3.99 5.67 -5.31
C SER A 19 3.15 6.51 -4.34
N ALA A 20 3.75 7.55 -3.75
CA ALA A 20 3.06 8.50 -2.90
C ALA A 20 2.00 9.29 -3.68
N SER A 21 2.34 9.76 -4.89
CA SER A 21 1.39 10.44 -5.77
C SER A 21 0.22 9.53 -6.14
N GLN A 22 0.49 8.26 -6.45
CA GLN A 22 -0.56 7.29 -6.74
C GLN A 22 -1.49 7.05 -5.54
N ALA A 23 -0.93 6.95 -4.33
CA ALA A 23 -1.73 6.79 -3.11
C ALA A 23 -2.63 8.01 -2.85
N VAL A 24 -2.10 9.22 -3.05
CA VAL A 24 -2.87 10.47 -2.95
C VAL A 24 -3.97 10.52 -4.00
N LEU A 25 -3.68 10.23 -5.26
CA LEU A 25 -4.67 10.23 -6.34
C LEU A 25 -5.78 9.18 -6.11
N ALA A 26 -5.43 7.99 -5.61
CA ALA A 26 -6.41 6.98 -5.23
C ALA A 26 -7.28 7.41 -4.04
N PHE A 27 -6.71 8.13 -3.09
CA PHE A 27 -7.46 8.73 -1.98
C PHE A 27 -8.39 9.83 -2.45
N VAL A 28 -7.96 10.68 -3.39
CA VAL A 28 -8.81 11.70 -4.01
C VAL A 28 -10.04 11.07 -4.65
N ILE A 29 -9.91 9.95 -5.37
CA ILE A 29 -11.07 9.21 -5.92
C ILE A 29 -11.99 8.70 -4.79
N THR A 30 -11.41 8.20 -3.70
CA THR A 30 -12.17 7.71 -2.53
C THR A 30 -12.97 8.84 -1.89
N VAL A 31 -12.34 10.01 -1.70
CA VAL A 31 -12.96 11.24 -1.22
C VAL A 31 -14.04 11.70 -2.19
N ILE A 32 -13.78 11.67 -3.50
CA ILE A 32 -14.76 12.12 -4.50
C ILE A 32 -16.04 11.30 -4.43
N LEU A 33 -15.90 9.98 -4.49
CA LEU A 33 -17.04 9.08 -4.42
C LEU A 33 -17.77 9.22 -3.08
N GLY A 34 -17.05 9.25 -1.95
CA GLY A 34 -17.72 9.33 -0.66
C GLY A 34 -18.39 10.67 -0.38
N LYS A 35 -17.81 11.78 -0.82
CA LYS A 35 -18.34 13.14 -0.59
C LYS A 35 -19.52 13.47 -1.49
N TRP A 36 -19.37 13.29 -2.80
CA TRP A 36 -20.36 13.75 -3.78
C TRP A 36 -21.40 12.69 -4.14
N VAL A 37 -21.10 11.40 -3.98
CA VAL A 37 -22.00 10.32 -4.40
C VAL A 37 -22.55 9.58 -3.17
N GLY A 38 -21.66 8.96 -2.39
CA GLY A 38 -21.98 8.35 -1.11
C GLY A 38 -21.30 7.03 -0.81
N ALA A 39 -21.63 6.49 0.37
CA ALA A 39 -21.01 5.27 0.88
C ALA A 39 -21.36 4.03 0.06
N GLU A 40 -22.59 3.89 -0.41
CA GLU A 40 -23.01 2.73 -1.19
C GLU A 40 -22.23 2.61 -2.51
N GLU A 41 -22.20 3.69 -3.29
CA GLU A 41 -21.48 3.76 -4.57
C GLU A 41 -19.95 3.64 -4.38
N LEU A 42 -19.41 4.27 -3.33
CA LEU A 42 -18.00 4.07 -2.95
C LEU A 42 -17.71 2.58 -2.64
N GLY A 43 -18.63 1.92 -1.94
CA GLY A 43 -18.54 0.50 -1.59
C GLY A 43 -18.58 -0.40 -2.82
N LEU A 44 -19.53 -0.18 -3.73
CA LEU A 44 -19.63 -0.89 -5.01
C LEU A 44 -18.35 -0.75 -5.83
N TYR A 45 -17.84 0.49 -5.98
CA TYR A 45 -16.58 0.75 -6.68
C TYR A 45 -15.39 0.04 -6.01
N ARG A 46 -15.31 0.11 -4.68
CA ARG A 46 -14.22 -0.52 -3.93
C ARG A 46 -14.27 -2.03 -4.07
N MET A 47 -15.47 -2.62 -4.04
CA MET A 47 -15.67 -4.04 -4.20
C MET A 47 -15.28 -4.49 -5.61
N ALA A 48 -15.71 -3.77 -6.64
CA ALA A 48 -15.36 -4.04 -8.03
C ALA A 48 -13.84 -4.01 -8.25
N ILE A 49 -13.13 -3.01 -7.71
CA ILE A 49 -11.67 -2.92 -7.80
C ILE A 49 -10.97 -4.03 -7.01
N THR A 50 -11.50 -4.40 -5.85
CA THR A 50 -10.95 -5.51 -5.06
C THR A 50 -11.00 -6.81 -5.87
N ILE A 51 -12.16 -7.14 -6.44
CA ILE A 51 -12.30 -8.34 -7.27
C ILE A 51 -11.39 -8.26 -8.50
N TYR A 52 -11.39 -7.13 -9.21
CA TYR A 52 -10.48 -6.87 -10.33
C TYR A 52 -9.01 -7.08 -9.94
N GLY A 53 -8.59 -6.59 -8.76
CA GLY A 53 -7.23 -6.69 -8.24
C GLY A 53 -6.77 -8.12 -7.96
N ILE A 54 -7.68 -9.02 -7.61
CA ILE A 54 -7.39 -10.45 -7.42
C ILE A 54 -7.31 -11.15 -8.78
N ILE A 55 -8.24 -10.87 -9.69
CA ILE A 55 -8.25 -11.49 -11.02
C ILE A 55 -7.05 -11.04 -11.86
N ILE A 56 -6.65 -9.77 -11.79
CA ILE A 56 -5.48 -9.27 -12.54
C ILE A 56 -4.19 -9.95 -12.07
N LEU A 57 -4.09 -10.26 -10.78
CA LEU A 57 -2.96 -10.98 -10.22
C LEU A 57 -2.85 -12.39 -10.82
N LEU A 58 -3.98 -13.12 -10.88
CA LEU A 58 -4.05 -14.45 -11.49
C LEU A 58 -3.76 -14.37 -13.00
N ALA A 59 -4.33 -13.39 -13.69
CA ALA A 59 -4.18 -13.20 -15.13
C ALA A 59 -2.75 -12.82 -15.54
N ALA A 60 -2.00 -12.14 -14.67
CA ALA A 60 -0.63 -11.73 -14.93
C ALA A 60 0.39 -12.88 -14.82
N ILE A 61 0.09 -13.96 -14.08
CA ILE A 61 0.97 -15.14 -13.87
C ILE A 61 2.41 -14.72 -13.48
N GLY A 62 2.58 -13.62 -12.75
CA GLY A 62 3.90 -13.10 -12.35
C GLY A 62 4.82 -12.62 -13.49
N ILE A 63 4.32 -12.49 -14.72
CA ILE A 63 5.07 -12.03 -15.90
C ILE A 63 5.77 -10.68 -15.69
N PRO A 64 5.15 -9.64 -15.07
CA PRO A 64 5.82 -8.37 -14.82
C PRO A 64 7.12 -8.52 -14.01
N SER A 65 7.11 -9.38 -12.99
CA SER A 65 8.27 -9.67 -12.15
C SER A 65 9.34 -10.47 -12.90
N ALA A 66 8.93 -11.40 -13.76
CA ALA A 66 9.85 -12.13 -14.63
C ALA A 66 10.58 -11.20 -15.62
N ILE A 67 9.85 -10.27 -16.24
CA ILE A 67 10.42 -9.26 -17.14
C ILE A 67 11.45 -8.39 -16.41
N ILE A 68 11.14 -7.90 -15.19
CA ILE A 68 12.09 -7.09 -14.41
C ILE A 68 13.42 -7.83 -14.23
N LYS A 69 13.35 -9.11 -13.81
CA LYS A 69 14.52 -9.95 -13.59
C LYS A 69 15.31 -10.17 -14.89
N TYR A 70 14.66 -10.73 -15.92
CA TYR A 70 15.37 -11.17 -17.11
C TYR A 70 15.86 -9.99 -17.99
N VAL A 71 15.17 -8.86 -18.01
CA VAL A 71 15.67 -7.64 -18.68
C VAL A 71 16.91 -7.09 -17.96
N ALA A 72 16.94 -7.14 -16.63
CA ALA A 72 18.11 -6.73 -15.87
C ALA A 72 19.30 -7.69 -16.06
N GLU A 73 19.02 -8.99 -16.15
CA GLU A 73 20.02 -10.06 -16.35
C GLU A 73 20.63 -10.03 -17.76
N PHE A 74 19.80 -9.85 -18.80
CA PHE A 74 20.23 -9.87 -20.20
C PHE A 74 20.37 -8.46 -20.81
N ARG A 75 20.69 -7.45 -19.98
CA ARG A 75 20.69 -6.03 -20.39
C ARG A 75 21.50 -5.75 -21.66
N ASP A 76 22.59 -6.49 -21.87
CA ASP A 76 23.50 -6.32 -23.01
C ASP A 76 23.12 -7.18 -24.23
N ASN A 77 22.16 -8.11 -24.08
CA ASN A 77 21.67 -8.98 -25.15
C ASN A 77 20.28 -8.53 -25.64
N LYS A 78 20.26 -7.61 -26.60
CA LYS A 78 19.03 -7.04 -27.16
C LYS A 78 18.11 -8.08 -27.79
N ASP A 79 18.66 -9.10 -28.44
CA ASP A 79 17.85 -10.13 -29.09
C ASP A 79 17.09 -10.97 -28.07
N LYS A 80 17.74 -11.31 -26.94
CA LYS A 80 17.06 -12.02 -25.85
C LYS A 80 15.97 -11.15 -25.20
N ILE A 81 16.20 -9.85 -25.04
CA ILE A 81 15.17 -8.93 -24.52
C ILE A 81 13.99 -8.83 -25.48
N ASN A 82 14.25 -8.71 -26.79
CA ASN A 82 13.19 -8.69 -27.81
C ASN A 82 12.33 -9.95 -27.74
N GLU A 83 12.96 -11.12 -27.61
CA GLU A 83 12.28 -12.40 -27.46
C GLU A 83 11.42 -12.46 -26.19
N LEU A 84 11.99 -12.08 -25.04
CA LEU A 84 11.33 -12.08 -23.73
C LEU A 84 10.10 -11.16 -23.71
N VAL A 85 10.25 -9.93 -24.21
CA VAL A 85 9.18 -8.93 -24.21
C VAL A 85 8.09 -9.32 -25.21
N SER A 86 8.45 -9.78 -26.41
CA SER A 86 7.47 -10.22 -27.42
C SER A 86 6.64 -11.39 -26.93
N CYS A 87 7.32 -12.42 -26.38
CA CYS A 87 6.67 -13.58 -25.79
C CYS A 87 5.73 -13.17 -24.64
N SER A 88 6.19 -12.27 -23.77
CA SER A 88 5.40 -11.79 -22.64
C SER A 88 4.15 -11.04 -23.11
N ILE A 89 4.28 -10.12 -24.07
CA ILE A 89 3.14 -9.36 -24.64
C ILE A 89 2.07 -10.31 -25.20
N ILE A 90 2.48 -11.35 -25.94
CA ILE A 90 1.54 -12.34 -26.50
C ILE A 90 0.82 -13.10 -25.39
N ILE A 91 1.57 -13.60 -24.39
CA ILE A 91 1.00 -14.33 -23.24
C ILE A 91 0.01 -13.44 -22.49
N VAL A 92 0.39 -12.20 -22.18
CA VAL A 92 -0.47 -11.31 -21.40
C VAL A 92 -1.66 -10.77 -22.19
N LEU A 93 -1.53 -10.60 -23.52
CA LEU A 93 -2.65 -10.23 -24.38
C LEU A 93 -3.67 -11.38 -24.45
N PHE A 94 -3.21 -12.61 -24.68
CA PHE A 94 -4.07 -13.79 -24.69
C PHE A 94 -4.75 -13.99 -23.34
N SER A 95 -3.98 -13.97 -22.25
CA SER A 95 -4.51 -14.04 -20.88
C SER A 95 -5.52 -12.92 -20.62
N GLY A 96 -5.19 -11.69 -21.02
CA GLY A 96 -6.07 -10.54 -20.86
C GLY A 96 -7.42 -10.68 -21.57
N ILE A 97 -7.42 -11.19 -22.79
CA ILE A 97 -8.66 -11.46 -23.55
C ILE A 97 -9.47 -12.57 -22.87
N VAL A 98 -8.82 -13.67 -22.47
CA VAL A 98 -9.48 -14.79 -21.77
C VAL A 98 -10.12 -14.31 -20.46
N PHE A 99 -9.36 -13.61 -19.62
CA PHE A 99 -9.88 -13.09 -18.35
C PHE A 99 -10.90 -11.97 -18.55
N SER A 100 -10.80 -11.17 -19.61
CA SER A 100 -11.84 -10.21 -19.99
C SER A 100 -13.17 -10.91 -20.30
N ALA A 101 -13.15 -11.94 -21.15
CA ALA A 101 -14.33 -12.71 -21.50
C ALA A 101 -14.93 -13.46 -20.29
N LEU A 102 -14.07 -14.06 -19.46
CA LEU A 102 -14.49 -14.72 -18.21
C LEU A 102 -15.13 -13.72 -17.25
N PHE A 103 -14.49 -12.58 -17.00
CA PHE A 103 -15.00 -11.58 -16.07
C PHE A 103 -16.33 -10.97 -16.53
N PHE A 104 -16.47 -10.73 -17.83
CA PHE A 104 -17.74 -10.29 -18.41
C PHE A 104 -18.85 -11.33 -18.25
N SER A 105 -18.55 -12.59 -18.55
CA SER A 105 -19.52 -13.70 -18.50
C SER A 105 -19.94 -14.02 -17.06
N LEU A 106 -19.00 -13.97 -16.12
CA LEU A 106 -19.23 -14.23 -14.70
C LEU A 106 -19.80 -13.02 -13.95
N SER A 107 -20.04 -11.88 -14.61
CA SER A 107 -20.52 -10.65 -13.97
C SER A 107 -21.81 -10.82 -13.17
N GLY A 108 -22.74 -11.66 -13.66
CA GLY A 108 -23.96 -12.01 -12.93
C GLY A 108 -23.67 -12.80 -11.66
N ILE A 109 -22.89 -13.88 -11.80
CA ILE A 109 -22.51 -14.76 -10.67
C ILE A 109 -21.78 -13.96 -9.58
N ILE A 110 -20.87 -13.07 -9.97
CA ILE A 110 -20.15 -12.20 -9.03
C ILE A 110 -21.13 -11.30 -8.27
N ALA A 111 -22.07 -10.65 -8.97
CA ALA A 111 -23.08 -9.82 -8.34
C ALA A 111 -23.97 -10.61 -7.37
N ASP A 112 -24.32 -11.84 -7.73
CA ASP A 112 -25.16 -12.74 -6.91
C ASP A 112 -24.42 -13.23 -5.67
N ILE A 113 -23.13 -13.59 -5.78
CA ILE A 113 -22.29 -14.02 -4.64
C ILE A 113 -22.24 -12.95 -3.55
N PHE A 114 -22.07 -11.68 -3.94
CA PHE A 114 -21.99 -10.55 -3.00
C PHE A 114 -23.35 -9.92 -2.71
N LYS A 115 -24.44 -10.41 -3.33
CA LYS A 115 -25.80 -9.85 -3.21
C LYS A 115 -25.85 -8.35 -3.54
N MET A 116 -25.09 -7.93 -4.55
CA MET A 116 -24.98 -6.54 -5.02
C MET A 116 -25.32 -6.46 -6.51
N PRO A 117 -26.61 -6.31 -6.90
CA PRO A 117 -27.02 -6.33 -8.31
C PRO A 117 -26.30 -5.28 -9.18
N GLN A 118 -26.05 -4.09 -8.63
CA GLN A 118 -25.37 -2.98 -9.29
C GLN A 118 -23.92 -3.34 -9.66
N LEU A 119 -23.28 -4.22 -8.89
CA LEU A 119 -21.90 -4.67 -9.13
C LEU A 119 -21.74 -5.32 -10.50
N ARG A 120 -22.80 -5.93 -11.04
CA ARG A 120 -22.79 -6.59 -12.36
C ARG A 120 -22.34 -5.65 -13.46
N GLU A 121 -22.83 -4.41 -13.45
CA GLU A 121 -22.49 -3.42 -14.48
C GLU A 121 -21.04 -2.95 -14.34
N LEU A 122 -20.60 -2.67 -13.11
CA LEU A 122 -19.22 -2.27 -12.85
C LEU A 122 -18.23 -3.36 -13.30
N VAL A 123 -18.53 -4.62 -13.01
CA VAL A 123 -17.72 -5.78 -13.43
C VAL A 123 -17.63 -5.86 -14.95
N LYS A 124 -18.72 -5.62 -15.69
CA LYS A 124 -18.70 -5.58 -17.16
C LYS A 124 -17.86 -4.43 -17.71
N ILE A 125 -17.93 -3.24 -17.10
CA ILE A 125 -17.10 -2.11 -17.51
C ILE A 125 -15.61 -2.44 -17.28
N LEU A 126 -15.28 -2.94 -16.10
CA LEU A 126 -13.90 -3.29 -15.73
C LEU A 126 -13.36 -4.50 -16.51
N SER A 127 -14.20 -5.35 -17.10
CA SER A 127 -13.72 -6.51 -17.87
C SER A 127 -12.89 -6.09 -19.09
N VAL A 128 -13.14 -4.90 -19.66
CA VAL A 128 -12.38 -4.38 -20.80
C VAL A 128 -10.94 -4.01 -20.40
N ILE A 129 -10.67 -3.80 -19.11
CA ILE A 129 -9.36 -3.36 -18.60
C ILE A 129 -8.26 -4.41 -18.80
N PHE A 130 -8.58 -5.70 -18.62
CA PHE A 130 -7.57 -6.77 -18.51
C PHE A 130 -6.46 -6.78 -19.58
N PRO A 131 -6.75 -6.79 -20.90
CA PRO A 131 -5.69 -6.80 -21.92
C PRO A 131 -4.77 -5.58 -21.80
N PHE A 132 -5.32 -4.39 -21.53
CA PHE A 132 -4.54 -3.17 -21.42
C PHE A 132 -3.72 -3.15 -20.12
N ALA A 133 -4.32 -3.51 -18.99
CA ALA A 133 -3.64 -3.51 -17.70
C ALA A 133 -2.47 -4.51 -17.66
N LEU A 134 -2.63 -5.69 -18.25
CA LEU A 134 -1.56 -6.68 -18.27
C LEU A 134 -0.40 -6.26 -19.18
N ILE A 135 -0.69 -5.67 -20.35
CA ILE A 135 0.35 -5.07 -21.21
C ILE A 135 1.04 -3.92 -20.46
N ASN A 136 0.27 -3.04 -19.82
CA ASN A 136 0.80 -1.90 -19.07
C ASN A 136 1.74 -2.38 -17.95
N SER A 137 1.33 -3.39 -17.18
CA SER A 137 2.16 -3.98 -16.11
C SER A 137 3.46 -4.61 -16.65
N THR A 138 3.40 -5.27 -17.80
CA THR A 138 4.56 -5.89 -18.46
C THR A 138 5.55 -4.84 -18.96
N LEU A 139 5.07 -3.78 -19.62
CA LEU A 139 5.90 -2.69 -20.12
C LEU A 139 6.46 -1.81 -18.99
N LEU A 140 5.73 -1.63 -17.89
CA LEU A 140 6.27 -1.02 -16.68
C LEU A 140 7.39 -1.89 -16.08
N GLY A 141 7.21 -3.21 -16.10
CA GLY A 141 8.26 -4.18 -15.76
C GLY A 141 9.51 -4.01 -16.64
N LEU A 142 9.33 -3.79 -17.94
CA LEU A 142 10.43 -3.53 -18.88
C LEU A 142 11.21 -2.26 -18.51
N LEU A 143 10.51 -1.14 -18.27
CA LEU A 143 11.14 0.11 -17.84
C LEU A 143 11.89 -0.04 -16.51
N ASN A 144 11.32 -0.79 -15.56
CA ASN A 144 11.94 -1.08 -14.28
C ASN A 144 13.19 -1.96 -14.45
N GLY A 145 13.14 -3.01 -15.28
CA GLY A 145 14.31 -3.83 -15.63
C GLY A 145 15.47 -3.00 -16.22
N TYR A 146 15.16 -2.00 -17.05
CA TYR A 146 16.16 -1.05 -17.58
C TYR A 146 16.59 0.04 -16.59
N ARG A 147 15.92 0.16 -15.43
CA ARG A 147 16.05 1.25 -14.45
C ARG A 147 15.74 2.63 -15.05
N GLU A 148 14.72 2.70 -15.89
CA GLU A 148 14.19 3.94 -16.47
C GLU A 148 13.10 4.55 -15.56
N MET A 149 13.46 4.76 -14.27
CA MET A 149 12.48 5.04 -13.21
C MET A 149 11.76 6.39 -13.39
N LYS A 150 12.38 7.36 -14.08
CA LYS A 150 11.72 8.63 -14.44
C LYS A 150 10.52 8.38 -15.35
N LYS A 151 10.69 7.56 -16.39
CA LYS A 151 9.60 7.23 -17.34
C LYS A 151 8.53 6.37 -16.70
N TYR A 152 8.95 5.40 -15.89
CA TYR A 152 8.06 4.59 -15.06
C TYR A 152 7.17 5.48 -14.18
N ALA A 153 7.77 6.44 -13.46
CA ALA A 153 7.06 7.39 -12.61
C ALA A 153 6.11 8.28 -13.42
N THR A 154 6.57 8.84 -14.55
CA THR A 154 5.74 9.66 -15.44
C THR A 154 4.48 8.94 -15.87
N VAL A 155 4.58 7.68 -16.30
CA VAL A 155 3.42 6.90 -16.77
C VAL A 155 2.43 6.65 -15.64
N ILE A 156 2.90 6.26 -14.45
CA ILE A 156 2.02 6.00 -13.30
C ILE A 156 1.31 7.28 -12.83
N ILE A 157 2.02 8.41 -12.79
CA ILE A 157 1.46 9.70 -12.39
C ILE A 157 0.44 10.17 -13.43
N ILE A 158 0.77 10.13 -14.72
CA ILE A 158 -0.16 10.49 -15.80
C ILE A 158 -1.42 9.63 -15.74
N ARG A 159 -1.28 8.31 -15.59
CA ARG A 159 -2.44 7.42 -15.44
C ARG A 159 -3.30 7.82 -14.25
N GLY A 160 -2.70 8.07 -13.08
CA GLY A 160 -3.45 8.46 -11.89
C GLY A 160 -4.18 9.80 -12.07
N ILE A 161 -3.54 10.78 -12.71
CA ILE A 161 -4.16 12.08 -13.05
C ILE A 161 -5.32 11.86 -14.01
N LEU A 162 -5.13 11.09 -15.08
CA LEU A 162 -6.19 10.74 -16.02
C LEU A 162 -7.37 10.06 -15.31
N THR A 163 -7.11 9.11 -14.42
CA THR A 163 -8.19 8.46 -13.64
C THR A 163 -8.96 9.49 -12.83
N VAL A 164 -8.28 10.38 -12.10
CA VAL A 164 -8.93 11.41 -11.27
C VAL A 164 -9.74 12.37 -12.15
N VAL A 165 -9.15 12.90 -13.22
CA VAL A 165 -9.81 13.88 -14.10
C VAL A 165 -11.05 13.25 -14.74
N ILE A 166 -10.92 12.10 -15.40
CA ILE A 166 -12.04 11.44 -16.09
C ILE A 166 -13.13 11.04 -15.08
N THR A 167 -12.75 10.45 -13.94
CA THR A 167 -13.71 10.07 -12.88
C THR A 167 -14.46 11.28 -12.34
N THR A 168 -13.73 12.36 -12.04
CA THR A 168 -14.33 13.60 -11.52
C THR A 168 -15.29 14.20 -12.54
N THR A 169 -14.90 14.23 -13.82
CA THR A 169 -15.76 14.74 -14.89
C THR A 169 -17.04 13.92 -15.02
N LEU A 170 -16.94 12.59 -15.04
CA LEU A 170 -18.11 11.70 -15.18
C LEU A 170 -19.03 11.75 -13.96
N ILE A 171 -18.48 11.93 -12.75
CA ILE A 171 -19.29 12.05 -11.53
C ILE A 171 -19.97 13.41 -11.46
N LEU A 172 -19.23 14.51 -11.60
CA LEU A 172 -19.75 15.84 -11.33
C LEU A 172 -20.64 16.41 -12.44
N TYR A 173 -20.41 16.03 -13.70
CA TYR A 173 -21.17 16.58 -14.84
C TYR A 173 -22.25 15.65 -15.39
N TYR A 174 -22.07 14.33 -15.23
CA TYR A 174 -22.96 13.33 -15.81
C TYR A 174 -23.69 12.46 -14.77
N ASP A 175 -23.37 12.62 -13.48
CA ASP A 175 -23.98 11.88 -12.35
C ASP A 175 -23.88 10.35 -12.48
N PHE A 176 -22.77 9.85 -13.03
CA PHE A 176 -22.59 8.41 -13.26
C PHE A 176 -22.18 7.61 -12.01
N GLY A 177 -22.05 8.25 -10.84
CA GLY A 177 -21.69 7.57 -9.57
C GLY A 177 -20.47 6.65 -9.68
N ALA A 178 -20.58 5.42 -9.17
CA ALA A 178 -19.53 4.40 -9.24
C ALA A 178 -19.24 3.93 -10.67
N ARG A 179 -20.22 4.01 -11.59
CA ARG A 179 -20.00 3.70 -13.02
C ARG A 179 -19.02 4.70 -13.62
N GLY A 180 -19.14 5.98 -13.26
CA GLY A 180 -18.21 7.03 -13.69
C GLY A 180 -16.77 6.74 -13.25
N ALA A 181 -16.58 6.26 -12.02
CA ALA A 181 -15.27 5.85 -11.52
C ALA A 181 -14.72 4.58 -12.20
N ALA A 182 -15.57 3.59 -12.49
CA ALA A 182 -15.17 2.39 -13.22
C ALA A 182 -14.76 2.71 -14.66
N ILE A 183 -15.51 3.58 -15.36
CA ILE A 183 -15.17 4.07 -16.70
C ILE A 183 -13.89 4.90 -16.65
N GLY A 184 -13.76 5.78 -15.65
CA GLY A 184 -12.57 6.61 -15.46
C GLY A 184 -11.30 5.80 -15.29
N LEU A 185 -11.35 4.71 -14.51
CA LEU A 185 -10.25 3.75 -14.39
C LEU A 185 -9.97 3.00 -15.69
N THR A 186 -11.03 2.60 -16.40
CA THR A 186 -10.91 1.85 -17.66
C THR A 186 -10.24 2.67 -18.75
N LEU A 187 -10.75 3.88 -18.99
CA LEU A 187 -10.22 4.77 -20.01
C LEU A 187 -8.81 5.25 -19.69
N SER A 188 -8.50 5.55 -18.42
CA SER A 188 -7.15 5.96 -18.04
C SER A 188 -6.13 4.84 -18.23
N GLU A 189 -6.50 3.58 -17.97
CA GLU A 189 -5.63 2.43 -18.22
C GLU A 189 -5.39 2.22 -19.72
N ILE A 190 -6.44 2.33 -20.55
CA ILE A 190 -6.33 2.24 -22.01
C ILE A 190 -5.41 3.33 -22.57
N LEU A 191 -5.64 4.59 -22.20
CA LEU A 191 -4.83 5.73 -22.63
C LEU A 191 -3.37 5.59 -22.15
N SER A 192 -3.18 5.17 -20.89
CA SER A 192 -1.85 4.89 -20.35
C SER A 192 -1.15 3.77 -21.10
N CYS A 193 -1.87 2.73 -21.52
CA CYS A 193 -1.30 1.62 -22.27
C CYS A 193 -0.77 2.08 -23.63
N PHE A 194 -1.55 2.86 -24.39
CA PHE A 194 -1.10 3.40 -25.67
C PHE A 194 0.11 4.33 -25.51
N PHE A 195 0.09 5.20 -24.51
CA PHE A 195 1.23 6.06 -24.20
C PHE A 195 2.48 5.24 -23.84
N LEU A 196 2.33 4.18 -23.05
CA LEU A 196 3.44 3.34 -22.64
C LEU A 196 4.00 2.50 -23.79
N ILE A 197 3.16 2.00 -24.71
CA ILE A 197 3.60 1.35 -25.95
C ILE A 197 4.46 2.33 -26.76
N TRP A 198 3.99 3.57 -26.93
CA TRP A 198 4.74 4.61 -27.66
C TRP A 198 6.10 4.92 -27.04
N ILE A 199 6.19 5.03 -25.70
CA ILE A 199 7.47 5.22 -24.99
C ILE A 199 8.38 4.00 -25.09
N SER A 200 7.79 2.80 -25.04
CA SER A 200 8.53 1.53 -24.91
C SER A 200 9.03 0.98 -26.24
N ARG A 201 8.48 1.42 -27.37
CA ARG A 201 8.87 0.97 -28.73
C ARG A 201 10.36 1.12 -29.06
N ARG A 202 11.09 1.97 -28.31
CA ARG A 202 12.53 2.18 -28.49
C ARG A 202 13.41 1.14 -27.78
N TYR A 203 12.85 0.36 -26.86
CA TYR A 203 13.58 -0.59 -26.02
C TYR A 203 13.53 -2.02 -26.54
N PHE A 204 12.56 -2.34 -27.39
CA PHE A 204 12.42 -3.68 -27.96
C PHE A 204 11.83 -3.60 -29.37
N LYS A 205 12.08 -4.65 -30.15
CA LYS A 205 11.41 -4.95 -31.41
C LYS A 205 10.59 -6.23 -31.23
N LEU A 206 9.41 -6.29 -31.84
CA LEU A 206 8.60 -7.50 -31.84
C LEU A 206 9.26 -8.58 -32.67
N VAL A 207 9.53 -9.73 -32.07
CA VAL A 207 10.16 -10.90 -32.72
C VAL A 207 9.43 -12.17 -32.31
N PHE A 208 9.18 -13.05 -33.28
CA PHE A 208 8.55 -14.35 -33.07
C PHE A 208 9.60 -15.45 -33.21
N ARG A 209 10.42 -15.65 -32.19
CA ARG A 209 11.42 -16.74 -32.11
C ARG A 209 11.38 -17.36 -30.72
N GLY A 210 11.66 -18.66 -30.60
CA GLY A 210 11.86 -19.34 -29.31
C GLY A 210 10.68 -19.28 -28.30
N PHE A 211 9.46 -19.05 -28.79
CA PHE A 211 8.28 -18.77 -27.95
C PHE A 211 8.08 -19.81 -26.84
N PHE A 212 8.08 -21.10 -27.15
CA PHE A 212 7.79 -22.15 -26.16
C PHE A 212 8.82 -22.21 -25.02
N LEU A 213 10.11 -22.14 -25.33
CA LEU A 213 11.17 -22.18 -24.32
C LEU A 213 11.14 -20.94 -23.44
N THR A 214 10.94 -19.77 -24.04
CA THR A 214 10.87 -18.50 -23.33
C THR A 214 9.59 -18.40 -22.48
N ALA A 215 8.45 -18.86 -22.98
CA ALA A 215 7.19 -18.95 -22.24
C ALA A 215 7.29 -19.87 -21.03
N ALA A 216 7.94 -21.03 -21.17
CA ALA A 216 8.15 -21.97 -20.07
C ALA A 216 9.04 -21.35 -18.96
N SER A 217 10.12 -20.68 -19.34
CA SER A 217 11.01 -19.98 -18.40
C SER A 217 10.29 -18.86 -17.64
N LEU A 218 9.56 -18.00 -18.38
CA LEU A 218 8.78 -16.90 -17.82
C LEU A 218 7.70 -17.42 -16.86
N SER A 219 6.96 -18.46 -17.25
CA SER A 219 5.87 -19.02 -16.45
C SER A 219 6.38 -19.73 -15.19
N LYS A 220 7.49 -20.48 -15.28
CA LYS A 220 8.08 -21.16 -14.11
C LYS A 220 8.49 -20.16 -13.03
N PHE A 221 9.13 -19.06 -13.42
CA PHE A 221 9.49 -18.00 -12.48
C PHE A 221 8.24 -17.24 -12.00
N GLY A 222 7.32 -16.94 -12.92
CA GLY A 222 6.10 -16.20 -12.65
C GLY A 222 5.19 -16.87 -11.63
N VAL A 223 4.99 -18.20 -11.71
CA VAL A 223 4.17 -18.97 -10.75
C VAL A 223 4.74 -18.92 -9.33
N GLN A 224 6.07 -18.93 -9.18
CA GLN A 224 6.70 -18.82 -7.85
C GLN A 224 6.42 -17.46 -7.20
N ILE A 225 6.49 -16.39 -7.99
CA ILE A 225 6.20 -15.03 -7.51
C ILE A 225 4.71 -14.83 -7.26
N LEU A 226 3.86 -15.41 -8.11
CA LEU A 226 2.40 -15.35 -8.00
C LEU A 226 1.93 -15.79 -6.60
N GLY A 227 2.49 -16.87 -6.05
CA GLY A 227 2.12 -17.35 -4.71
C GLY A 227 2.39 -16.32 -3.61
N ALA A 228 3.54 -15.65 -3.66
CA ALA A 228 3.90 -14.62 -2.69
C ALA A 228 3.02 -13.36 -2.85
N ASP A 229 2.78 -12.93 -4.09
CA ASP A 229 1.93 -11.78 -4.38
C ASP A 229 0.46 -12.06 -4.06
N ALA A 230 -0.01 -13.31 -4.19
CA ALA A 230 -1.36 -13.73 -3.81
C ALA A 230 -1.59 -13.58 -2.31
N ILE A 231 -0.66 -14.06 -1.49
CA ILE A 231 -0.74 -13.89 -0.03
C ILE A 231 -0.77 -12.41 0.34
N ASN A 232 0.11 -11.59 -0.26
CA ASN A 232 0.14 -10.14 -0.01
C ASN A 232 -1.13 -9.42 -0.46
N THR A 233 -1.69 -9.82 -1.59
CA THR A 233 -2.89 -9.21 -2.18
C THR A 233 -4.12 -9.57 -1.36
N LEU A 234 -4.28 -10.85 -0.99
CA LEU A 234 -5.32 -11.29 -0.08
C LEU A 234 -5.21 -10.58 1.26
N ASN A 235 -4.02 -10.47 1.85
CA ASN A 235 -3.84 -9.78 3.13
C ASN A 235 -4.32 -8.31 3.11
N LYS A 236 -4.25 -7.64 1.96
CA LYS A 236 -4.72 -6.25 1.81
C LYS A 236 -6.19 -6.10 1.48
N GLN A 237 -6.82 -7.15 0.96
CA GLN A 237 -8.14 -7.08 0.35
C GLN A 237 -9.18 -7.96 1.04
N LEU A 238 -8.74 -8.91 1.88
CA LEU A 238 -9.60 -9.88 2.54
C LEU A 238 -10.76 -9.22 3.29
N ASP A 239 -10.47 -8.16 4.03
CA ASP A 239 -11.45 -7.44 4.85
C ASP A 239 -12.59 -6.91 3.97
N ILE A 240 -12.26 -6.31 2.81
CA ILE A 240 -13.25 -5.80 1.85
C ILE A 240 -14.07 -6.96 1.26
N ILE A 241 -13.44 -8.10 0.95
CA ILE A 241 -14.14 -9.27 0.41
C ILE A 241 -15.14 -9.82 1.44
N LEU A 242 -14.72 -10.00 2.69
CA LEU A 242 -15.54 -10.58 3.74
C LEU A 242 -16.67 -9.64 4.17
N ILE A 243 -16.39 -8.33 4.27
CA ILE A 243 -17.44 -7.31 4.47
C ILE A 243 -18.45 -7.39 3.31
N GLY A 244 -18.00 -7.45 2.06
CA GLY A 244 -18.89 -7.54 0.90
C GLY A 244 -19.71 -8.84 0.82
N LEU A 245 -19.30 -9.92 1.50
CA LEU A 245 -20.07 -11.17 1.57
C LEU A 245 -21.16 -11.14 2.65
N PHE A 246 -20.88 -10.48 3.78
CA PHE A 246 -21.75 -10.53 4.96
C PHE A 246 -22.61 -9.29 5.16
N LEU A 247 -22.19 -8.14 4.63
CA LEU A 247 -22.77 -6.83 4.92
C LEU A 247 -23.22 -6.09 3.65
N LEU A 248 -23.76 -4.89 3.81
CA LEU A 248 -24.29 -4.07 2.73
C LEU A 248 -23.16 -3.36 1.95
N PRO A 249 -23.42 -2.89 0.72
CA PRO A 249 -22.42 -2.14 -0.04
C PRO A 249 -21.99 -0.85 0.67
N SER A 250 -22.90 -0.17 1.38
CA SER A 250 -22.58 1.02 2.18
C SER A 250 -21.53 0.74 3.27
N ASP A 251 -21.61 -0.42 3.92
CA ASP A 251 -20.63 -0.87 4.93
C ASP A 251 -19.23 -1.04 4.32
N VAL A 252 -19.14 -1.58 3.09
CA VAL A 252 -17.89 -1.63 2.33
C VAL A 252 -17.34 -0.22 2.11
N GLY A 253 -18.21 0.74 1.77
CA GLY A 253 -17.84 2.15 1.58
C GLY A 253 -17.30 2.81 2.85
N TYR A 254 -18.01 2.65 3.97
CA TYR A 254 -17.59 3.19 5.27
C TYR A 254 -16.24 2.61 5.71
N TYR A 255 -16.08 1.29 5.63
CA TYR A 255 -14.81 0.65 5.96
C TYR A 255 -13.69 1.09 5.00
N ALA A 256 -13.96 1.18 3.69
CA ALA A 256 -12.97 1.62 2.70
C ALA A 256 -12.48 3.04 2.96
N ALA A 257 -13.35 3.95 3.38
CA ALA A 257 -13.00 5.31 3.77
C ALA A 257 -12.06 5.31 4.98
N ALA A 258 -12.40 4.60 6.06
CA ALA A 258 -11.54 4.45 7.23
C ALA A 258 -10.16 3.83 6.89
N ALA A 259 -10.15 2.73 6.13
CA ALA A 259 -8.94 2.05 5.69
C ALA A 259 -8.08 2.90 4.73
N SER A 260 -8.69 3.80 3.95
CA SER A 260 -7.95 4.72 3.08
C SER A 260 -7.16 5.76 3.87
N LEU A 261 -7.73 6.30 4.95
CA LEU A 261 -7.05 7.27 5.81
C LEU A 261 -5.93 6.60 6.62
N SER A 262 -6.20 5.39 7.14
CA SER A 262 -5.19 4.58 7.83
C SER A 262 -3.99 4.24 6.93
N ARG A 263 -4.17 4.11 5.61
CA ARG A 263 -3.07 3.80 4.68
C ARG A 263 -1.98 4.88 4.62
N PHE A 264 -2.29 6.14 4.87
CA PHE A 264 -1.28 7.22 4.86
C PHE A 264 -0.24 7.07 5.97
N PHE A 265 -0.60 6.42 7.07
CA PHE A 265 0.32 6.17 8.18
C PHE A 265 1.50 5.29 7.76
N TRP A 266 1.34 4.45 6.73
CA TRP A 266 2.41 3.59 6.22
C TRP A 266 3.49 4.34 5.45
N LEU A 267 3.26 5.59 5.05
CA LEU A 267 4.20 6.37 4.25
C LEU A 267 5.51 6.65 5.01
N ILE A 268 5.41 6.98 6.30
CA ILE A 268 6.56 7.33 7.14
C ILE A 268 7.43 6.10 7.42
N PRO A 269 6.90 4.98 7.96
CA PRO A 269 7.70 3.79 8.21
C PRO A 269 8.27 3.16 6.94
N SER A 270 7.51 3.18 5.84
CA SER A 270 8.01 2.65 4.56
C SER A 270 9.16 3.50 4.01
N SER A 271 9.22 4.79 4.37
CA SER A 271 10.35 5.65 4.01
C SER A 271 11.61 5.33 4.80
N ILE A 272 11.44 5.03 6.09
CA ILE A 272 12.53 4.53 6.93
C ILE A 272 13.02 3.16 6.40
N GLN A 273 12.09 2.25 6.08
CA GLN A 273 12.39 0.90 5.59
C GLN A 273 13.30 0.91 4.35
N ARG A 274 13.12 1.88 3.44
CA ARG A 274 13.95 1.98 2.22
C ARG A 274 15.41 2.28 2.50
N ILE A 275 15.72 2.92 3.62
CA ILE A 275 17.09 3.23 4.05
C ILE A 275 17.63 2.09 4.92
N THR A 276 16.82 1.58 5.84
CA THR A 276 17.23 0.50 6.74
C THR A 276 17.45 -0.82 6.02
N TYR A 277 16.76 -1.07 4.90
CA TYR A 277 16.93 -2.29 4.12
C TYR A 277 18.38 -2.48 3.59
N PRO A 278 18.92 -1.58 2.73
CA PRO A 278 20.29 -1.72 2.25
C PRO A 278 21.32 -1.62 3.39
N ALA A 279 21.09 -0.76 4.39
CA ALA A 279 21.98 -0.65 5.54
C ALA A 279 22.01 -1.93 6.40
N THR A 280 20.88 -2.64 6.52
CA THR A 280 20.84 -3.96 7.18
C THR A 280 21.76 -4.95 6.46
N SER A 281 21.65 -5.05 5.13
CA SER A 281 22.48 -5.95 4.34
C SER A 281 23.96 -5.61 4.45
N GLU A 282 24.31 -4.32 4.48
CA GLU A 282 25.70 -3.87 4.64
C GLU A 282 26.26 -4.21 6.02
N TYR A 283 25.58 -3.83 7.10
CA TYR A 283 26.06 -4.07 8.47
C TYR A 283 26.11 -5.55 8.81
N TRP A 284 25.15 -6.34 8.31
CA TRP A 284 25.16 -7.79 8.46
C TRP A 284 26.33 -8.43 7.71
N GLY A 285 26.58 -8.03 6.45
CA GLY A 285 27.71 -8.53 5.66
C GLY A 285 29.07 -8.18 6.28
N LYS A 286 29.18 -7.01 6.93
CA LYS A 286 30.39 -6.56 7.66
C LYS A 286 30.45 -7.08 9.10
N GLN A 287 29.49 -7.87 9.55
CA GLN A 287 29.35 -8.35 10.94
C GLN A 287 29.36 -7.23 12.01
N ASN A 288 29.00 -6.00 11.64
CA ASN A 288 28.95 -4.86 12.56
C ASN A 288 27.60 -4.84 13.32
N LEU A 289 27.48 -5.73 14.31
CA LEU A 289 26.26 -5.93 15.09
C LEU A 289 25.90 -4.70 15.95
N ILE A 290 26.89 -3.89 16.35
CA ILE A 290 26.66 -2.67 17.15
C ILE A 290 25.93 -1.62 16.31
N ALA A 291 26.42 -1.36 15.09
CA ALA A 291 25.79 -0.43 14.16
C ALA A 291 24.38 -0.92 13.76
N LEU A 292 24.23 -2.23 13.52
CA LEU A 292 22.96 -2.86 13.19
C LEU A 292 21.92 -2.67 14.31
N ASN A 293 22.32 -2.95 15.56
CA ASN A 293 21.47 -2.78 16.73
C ASN A 293 21.05 -1.31 16.94
N SER A 294 22.00 -0.38 16.79
CA SER A 294 21.73 1.06 16.89
C SER A 294 20.75 1.53 15.81
N MET A 295 20.95 1.11 14.56
CA MET A 295 20.06 1.43 13.46
C MET A 295 18.64 0.91 13.71
N ILE A 296 18.48 -0.34 14.12
CA ILE A 296 17.17 -0.95 14.39
C ILE A 296 16.45 -0.20 15.51
N ASN A 297 17.10 0.02 16.64
CA ASN A 297 16.49 0.74 17.77
C ASN A 297 16.10 2.18 17.41
N LYS A 298 16.98 2.93 16.73
CA LYS A 298 16.67 4.30 16.28
C LYS A 298 15.51 4.32 15.29
N SER A 299 15.47 3.36 14.36
CA SER A 299 14.40 3.26 13.36
C SER A 299 13.04 2.97 13.99
N ILE A 300 12.98 2.03 14.93
CA ILE A 300 11.76 1.75 15.71
C ILE A 300 11.34 2.98 16.53
N LYS A 301 12.31 3.62 17.21
CA LYS A 301 12.07 4.78 18.07
C LYS A 301 11.45 5.94 17.31
N TYR A 302 12.10 6.41 16.25
CA TYR A 302 11.61 7.56 15.50
C TYR A 302 10.31 7.25 14.76
N SER A 303 10.17 6.04 14.18
CA SER A 303 8.92 5.63 13.53
C SER A 303 7.75 5.64 14.53
N SER A 304 7.95 5.06 15.72
CA SER A 304 6.91 4.99 16.74
C SER A 304 6.53 6.36 17.29
N LEU A 305 7.50 7.24 17.56
CA LEU A 305 7.23 8.61 18.04
C LEU A 305 6.36 9.39 17.06
N ILE A 306 6.73 9.38 15.78
CA ILE A 306 6.00 10.12 14.75
C ILE A 306 4.60 9.54 14.56
N LEU A 307 4.47 8.21 14.51
CA LEU A 307 3.17 7.57 14.29
C LEU A 307 2.23 7.69 15.48
N VAL A 308 2.72 7.59 16.72
CA VAL A 308 1.87 7.83 17.90
C VAL A 308 1.39 9.27 17.92
N PHE A 309 2.25 10.24 17.59
CA PHE A 309 1.85 11.65 17.53
C PHE A 309 0.74 11.89 16.48
N ILE A 310 0.95 11.44 15.24
CA ILE A 310 -0.05 11.59 14.17
C ILE A 310 -1.30 10.77 14.49
N GLY A 311 -1.14 9.60 15.10
CA GLY A 311 -2.21 8.69 15.48
C GLY A 311 -3.14 9.29 16.52
N LEU A 312 -2.58 9.92 17.56
CA LEU A 312 -3.36 10.68 18.53
C LEU A 312 -4.07 11.86 17.86
N GLY A 313 -3.44 12.52 16.89
CA GLY A 313 -4.08 13.60 16.13
C GLY A 313 -5.34 13.13 15.41
N VAL A 314 -5.25 12.04 14.66
CA VAL A 314 -6.43 11.47 13.99
C VAL A 314 -7.40 10.84 15.00
N PHE A 315 -6.94 10.35 16.14
CA PHE A 315 -7.82 9.83 17.18
C PHE A 315 -8.72 10.92 17.77
N PHE A 316 -8.18 12.10 18.06
CA PHE A 316 -8.93 13.23 18.64
C PHE A 316 -9.80 13.96 17.61
N PHE A 317 -9.26 14.18 16.40
CA PHE A 317 -9.94 14.96 15.35
C PHE A 317 -10.60 14.09 14.27
N GLY A 318 -10.59 12.77 14.41
CA GLY A 318 -10.98 11.84 13.35
C GLY A 318 -12.43 12.00 12.91
N ASN A 319 -13.36 12.25 13.82
CA ASN A 319 -14.76 12.47 13.44
C ASN A 319 -14.90 13.71 12.54
N TYR A 320 -14.25 14.81 12.90
CA TYR A 320 -14.21 16.02 12.09
C TYR A 320 -13.53 15.79 10.74
N ILE A 321 -12.42 15.05 10.71
CA ILE A 321 -11.72 14.69 9.47
C ILE A 321 -12.65 13.87 8.56
N MET A 322 -13.36 12.87 9.10
CA MET A 322 -14.27 12.03 8.32
C MET A 322 -15.44 12.82 7.74
N VAL A 323 -16.10 13.63 8.56
CA VAL A 323 -17.26 14.44 8.11
C VAL A 323 -16.84 15.54 7.12
N SER A 324 -15.68 16.18 7.33
CA SER A 324 -15.18 17.25 6.45
C SER A 324 -14.73 16.73 5.08
N LEU A 325 -14.02 15.60 5.06
CA LEU A 325 -13.51 15.00 3.83
C LEU A 325 -14.58 14.27 3.04
N PHE A 326 -15.49 13.56 3.71
CA PHE A 326 -16.55 12.80 3.06
C PHE A 326 -17.89 13.55 3.22
N ARG A 327 -18.69 13.18 4.22
CA ARG A 327 -19.98 13.81 4.59
C ARG A 327 -20.44 13.28 5.95
N GLU A 328 -21.53 13.80 6.49
CA GLU A 328 -22.03 13.45 7.84
C GLU A 328 -22.29 11.94 8.03
N ASP A 329 -22.81 11.25 7.02
CA ASP A 329 -23.05 9.80 7.06
C ASP A 329 -21.79 8.96 7.37
N PHE A 330 -20.59 9.50 7.09
CA PHE A 330 -19.33 8.80 7.33
C PHE A 330 -18.87 8.89 8.79
N ALA A 331 -19.62 9.54 9.69
CA ALA A 331 -19.36 9.49 11.13
C ALA A 331 -19.31 8.05 11.67
N ILE A 332 -20.09 7.13 11.07
CA ILE A 332 -20.08 5.68 11.40
C ILE A 332 -18.68 5.07 11.19
N SER A 333 -17.89 5.59 10.26
CA SER A 333 -16.54 5.11 9.95
C SER A 333 -15.49 5.52 10.99
N PHE A 334 -15.83 6.42 11.92
CA PHE A 334 -14.89 6.94 12.92
C PHE A 334 -14.38 5.85 13.88
N VAL A 335 -15.28 5.00 14.40
CA VAL A 335 -14.89 3.94 15.34
C VAL A 335 -13.99 2.89 14.66
N PRO A 336 -14.33 2.35 13.46
CA PRO A 336 -13.42 1.48 12.70
C PRO A 336 -12.07 2.14 12.42
N LEU A 337 -12.04 3.43 12.07
CA LEU A 337 -10.79 4.16 11.86
C LEU A 337 -9.92 4.18 13.13
N GLN A 338 -10.49 4.52 14.29
CA GLN A 338 -9.74 4.55 15.55
C GLN A 338 -9.13 3.18 15.87
N ILE A 339 -9.89 2.11 15.66
CA ILE A 339 -9.42 0.74 15.91
C ILE A 339 -8.30 0.38 14.94
N LEU A 340 -8.45 0.65 13.64
CA LEU A 340 -7.40 0.43 12.63
C LEU A 340 -6.11 1.21 12.94
N LEU A 341 -6.25 2.43 13.48
CA LEU A 341 -5.10 3.26 13.87
C LEU A 341 -4.26 2.61 14.97
N ILE A 342 -4.88 1.89 15.92
CA ILE A 342 -4.13 1.18 16.97
C ILE A 342 -3.20 0.14 16.33
N GLY A 343 -3.73 -0.74 15.47
CA GLY A 343 -2.93 -1.78 14.81
C GLY A 343 -1.89 -1.21 13.84
N THR A 344 -2.25 -0.18 13.08
CA THR A 344 -1.32 0.46 12.12
C THR A 344 -0.22 1.26 12.80
N VAL A 345 -0.47 1.92 13.93
CA VAL A 345 0.57 2.60 14.71
C VAL A 345 1.52 1.59 15.36
N ILE A 346 1.00 0.49 15.93
CA ILE A 346 1.84 -0.55 16.54
C ILE A 346 2.75 -1.19 15.48
N ARG A 347 2.17 -1.68 14.37
CA ARG A 347 2.95 -2.34 13.33
C ARG A 347 3.82 -1.38 12.54
N GLY A 348 3.31 -0.19 12.23
CA GLY A 348 4.05 0.87 11.56
C GLY A 348 5.19 1.40 12.41
N GLY A 349 5.05 1.46 13.73
CA GLY A 349 6.10 1.91 14.63
C GLY A 349 7.19 0.86 14.81
N ILE A 350 6.79 -0.39 15.05
CA ILE A 350 7.70 -1.46 15.46
C ILE A 350 8.25 -2.25 14.28
N ALA A 351 7.38 -2.77 13.42
CA ALA A 351 7.75 -3.81 12.48
C ALA A 351 8.04 -3.27 11.08
N GLN A 352 7.26 -2.31 10.58
CA GLN A 352 7.45 -1.78 9.24
C GLN A 352 8.84 -1.14 8.99
N PRO A 353 9.42 -0.30 9.87
CA PRO A 353 10.71 0.35 9.58
C PRO A 353 11.87 -0.66 9.48
N ILE A 354 11.70 -1.86 10.02
CA ILE A 354 12.68 -2.96 9.99
C ILE A 354 12.14 -4.20 9.27
N GLY A 355 10.99 -4.09 8.60
CA GLY A 355 10.27 -5.25 8.04
C GLY A 355 11.05 -5.93 6.92
N ALA A 356 11.93 -5.18 6.25
CA ALA A 356 12.83 -5.71 5.23
C ALA A 356 14.16 -6.23 5.79
N SER A 357 14.43 -6.09 7.09
CA SER A 357 15.70 -6.53 7.69
C SER A 357 15.90 -8.04 7.61
N LEU A 358 14.83 -8.84 7.78
CA LEU A 358 14.89 -10.30 7.60
C LEU A 358 15.23 -10.68 6.14
N THR A 359 14.66 -9.97 5.17
CA THR A 359 15.05 -10.12 3.76
C THR A 359 16.50 -9.71 3.56
N GLY A 360 16.96 -8.63 4.22
CA GLY A 360 18.31 -8.09 4.10
C GLY A 360 19.42 -9.03 4.58
N ILE A 361 19.10 -9.96 5.49
CA ILE A 361 20.00 -11.03 5.96
C ILE A 361 19.85 -12.35 5.17
N GLY A 362 19.10 -12.34 4.06
CA GLY A 362 18.89 -13.53 3.23
C GLY A 362 17.79 -14.48 3.72
N ARG A 363 16.84 -14.00 4.53
CA ARG A 363 15.70 -14.79 5.05
C ARG A 363 14.32 -14.27 4.61
N PRO A 364 14.05 -14.11 3.30
CA PRO A 364 12.72 -13.74 2.80
C PRO A 364 11.66 -14.82 3.11
N ASP A 365 12.07 -16.06 3.38
CA ASP A 365 11.21 -17.16 3.82
C ASP A 365 10.45 -16.82 5.11
N LEU A 366 11.11 -16.13 6.04
CA LEU A 366 10.52 -15.74 7.32
C LEU A 366 9.48 -14.63 7.14
N VAL A 367 9.73 -13.70 6.21
CA VAL A 367 8.78 -12.63 5.88
C VAL A 367 7.51 -13.22 5.28
N LEU A 368 7.64 -14.18 4.36
CA LEU A 368 6.49 -14.85 3.77
C LEU A 368 5.67 -15.60 4.82
N LYS A 369 6.31 -16.38 5.70
CA LYS A 369 5.65 -17.10 6.81
C LYS A 369 4.91 -16.15 7.75
N LEU A 370 5.52 -15.01 8.07
CA LEU A 370 4.91 -13.97 8.90
C LEU A 370 3.66 -13.39 8.24
N THR A 371 3.72 -13.04 6.95
CA THR A 371 2.56 -12.51 6.23
C THR A 371 1.44 -13.55 6.13
N THR A 372 1.77 -14.82 5.90
CA THR A 372 0.78 -15.91 5.92
C THR A 372 0.13 -16.08 7.29
N PHE A 373 0.92 -16.04 8.37
CA PHE A 373 0.42 -16.10 9.74
C PHE A 373 -0.56 -14.95 10.03
N MET A 374 -0.23 -13.74 9.61
CA MET A 374 -1.13 -12.59 9.74
C MET A 374 -2.41 -12.74 8.93
N LEU A 375 -2.31 -13.23 7.69
CA LEU A 375 -3.46 -13.48 6.85
C LEU A 375 -4.41 -14.49 7.52
N MET A 376 -3.88 -15.55 8.10
CA MET A 376 -4.66 -16.57 8.83
C MET A 376 -5.35 -15.98 10.07
N ILE A 377 -4.63 -15.19 10.87
CA ILE A 377 -5.24 -14.51 12.03
C ILE A 377 -6.34 -13.56 11.56
N ASN A 378 -6.08 -12.76 10.53
CA ASN A 378 -7.07 -11.81 10.04
C ASN A 378 -8.34 -12.52 9.56
N ALA A 379 -8.17 -13.53 8.70
CA ALA A 379 -9.27 -14.35 8.19
C ALA A 379 -10.09 -15.00 9.31
N LEU A 380 -9.42 -15.55 10.33
CA LEU A 380 -10.08 -16.19 11.46
C LEU A 380 -10.95 -15.20 12.23
N PHE A 381 -10.40 -14.03 12.58
CA PHE A 381 -11.14 -13.03 13.34
C PHE A 381 -12.20 -12.32 12.51
N ASP A 382 -11.96 -12.07 11.22
CA ASP A 382 -12.96 -11.51 10.31
C ASP A 382 -14.20 -12.40 10.22
N LEU A 383 -14.02 -13.71 10.01
CA LEU A 383 -15.12 -14.68 9.92
C LEU A 383 -15.92 -14.77 11.23
N LEU A 384 -15.27 -14.54 12.38
CA LEU A 384 -15.92 -14.58 13.69
C LEU A 384 -16.61 -13.25 14.07
N LEU A 385 -16.01 -12.12 13.73
CA LEU A 385 -16.40 -10.79 14.21
C LEU A 385 -17.28 -10.03 13.23
N ILE A 386 -17.05 -10.13 11.91
CA ILE A 386 -17.83 -9.38 10.91
C ILE A 386 -19.33 -9.71 11.01
N PRO A 387 -19.77 -10.99 11.09
CA PRO A 387 -21.19 -11.30 11.20
C PRO A 387 -21.86 -10.81 12.50
N ARG A 388 -21.07 -10.55 13.56
CA ARG A 388 -21.58 -10.20 14.90
C ARG A 388 -21.58 -8.70 15.18
N ILE A 389 -20.52 -8.00 14.77
CA ILE A 389 -20.28 -6.58 15.10
C ILE A 389 -19.94 -5.73 13.87
N GLY A 390 -20.17 -6.26 12.66
CA GLY A 390 -20.08 -5.51 11.41
C GLY A 390 -18.67 -5.04 11.05
N ILE A 391 -18.58 -3.86 10.45
CA ILE A 391 -17.31 -3.23 10.02
C ILE A 391 -16.32 -2.96 11.16
N THR A 392 -16.83 -2.80 12.38
CA THR A 392 -15.99 -2.68 13.58
C THR A 392 -15.27 -4.00 13.87
N GLY A 393 -15.92 -5.14 13.59
CA GLY A 393 -15.31 -6.47 13.68
C GLY A 393 -14.14 -6.64 12.73
N ALA A 394 -14.30 -6.20 11.48
CA ALA A 394 -13.20 -6.19 10.51
C ALA A 394 -12.02 -5.34 11.02
N ALA A 395 -12.28 -4.12 11.51
CA ALA A 395 -11.24 -3.27 12.05
C ALA A 395 -10.48 -3.90 13.23
N ILE A 396 -11.19 -4.61 14.13
CA ILE A 396 -10.58 -5.34 15.25
C ILE A 396 -9.72 -6.49 14.73
N ALA A 397 -10.22 -7.29 13.79
CA ALA A 397 -9.49 -8.40 13.20
C ALA A 397 -8.17 -7.93 12.55
N THR A 398 -8.24 -6.88 11.72
CA THR A 398 -7.06 -6.27 11.10
C THR A 398 -6.09 -5.80 12.20
N SER A 399 -6.56 -5.11 13.22
CA SER A 399 -5.68 -4.58 14.27
C SER A 399 -5.01 -5.65 15.14
N ILE A 400 -5.70 -6.77 15.41
CA ILE A 400 -5.12 -7.94 16.07
C ILE A 400 -4.06 -8.58 15.17
N SER A 401 -4.35 -8.74 13.87
CA SER A 401 -3.41 -9.29 12.89
C SER A 401 -2.14 -8.42 12.75
N LEU A 402 -2.30 -7.10 12.65
CA LEU A 402 -1.17 -6.18 12.54
C LEU A 402 -0.32 -6.17 13.82
N SER A 403 -0.96 -6.13 14.99
CA SER A 403 -0.28 -6.14 16.30
C SER A 403 0.45 -7.45 16.56
N SER A 404 -0.19 -8.59 16.33
CA SER A 404 0.44 -9.91 16.49
C SER A 404 1.60 -10.10 15.52
N GLY A 405 1.43 -9.70 14.25
CA GLY A 405 2.51 -9.69 13.27
C GLY A 405 3.67 -8.77 13.67
N ALA A 406 3.41 -7.64 14.34
CA ALA A 406 4.46 -6.75 14.80
C ALA A 406 5.32 -7.38 15.89
N ILE A 407 4.68 -8.04 16.86
CA ILE A 407 5.35 -8.75 17.96
C ILE A 407 6.20 -9.89 17.40
N VAL A 408 5.62 -10.73 16.52
CA VAL A 408 6.35 -11.86 15.93
C VAL A 408 7.54 -11.37 15.10
N ASN A 409 7.37 -10.31 14.30
CA ASN A 409 8.49 -9.73 13.55
C ASN A 409 9.62 -9.26 14.47
N LEU A 410 9.27 -8.56 15.55
CA LEU A 410 10.23 -8.05 16.53
C LEU A 410 11.01 -9.19 17.19
N VAL A 411 10.32 -10.26 17.59
CA VAL A 411 10.96 -11.46 18.17
C VAL A 411 11.89 -12.14 17.17
N LEU A 412 11.48 -12.26 15.91
CA LEU A 412 12.31 -12.86 14.86
C LEU A 412 13.58 -12.04 14.60
N VAL A 413 13.46 -10.72 14.53
CA VAL A 413 14.60 -9.82 14.36
C VAL A 413 15.53 -9.89 15.58
N ALA A 414 14.99 -9.82 16.80
CA ALA A 414 15.78 -9.94 18.02
C ALA A 414 16.58 -11.24 18.08
N LYS A 415 15.93 -12.38 17.78
CA LYS A 415 16.58 -13.70 17.80
C LYS A 415 17.59 -13.91 16.68
N LYS A 416 17.29 -13.47 15.45
CA LYS A 416 18.13 -13.75 14.28
C LYS A 416 19.27 -12.77 14.11
N MET A 417 19.13 -11.54 14.62
CA MET A 417 20.10 -10.46 14.45
C MET A 417 20.80 -10.08 15.76
N PHE A 418 20.52 -10.79 16.87
CA PHE A 418 21.08 -10.57 18.20
C PHE A 418 20.93 -9.12 18.71
N VAL A 419 19.79 -8.50 18.35
CA VAL A 419 19.48 -7.12 18.68
C VAL A 419 18.86 -7.06 20.07
N LYS A 420 19.42 -6.21 20.94
CA LYS A 420 18.82 -5.87 22.23
C LYS A 420 17.84 -4.73 22.02
N ILE A 421 16.55 -5.01 22.16
CA ILE A 421 15.50 -4.02 22.06
C ILE A 421 15.29 -3.38 23.42
N ASP A 422 15.38 -2.06 23.48
CA ASP A 422 15.03 -1.31 24.68
C ASP A 422 13.49 -1.21 24.78
N VAL A 423 12.90 -1.99 25.70
CA VAL A 423 11.44 -2.03 25.92
C VAL A 423 10.98 -0.86 26.80
N GLY A 424 11.88 -0.25 27.57
CA GLY A 424 11.54 0.76 28.59
C GLY A 424 10.99 2.05 27.99
N TRP A 425 11.61 2.57 26.92
CA TRP A 425 11.08 3.76 26.24
C TRP A 425 9.76 3.48 25.51
N PHE A 426 9.58 2.25 25.00
CA PHE A 426 8.37 1.86 24.29
C PHE A 426 7.16 1.77 25.24
N LEU A 427 7.35 1.21 26.44
CA LEU A 427 6.32 1.20 27.48
C LEU A 427 5.96 2.61 27.94
N LYS A 428 6.94 3.52 28.07
CA LYS A 428 6.67 4.94 28.38
C LYS A 428 5.85 5.60 27.28
N LEU A 429 6.18 5.36 26.01
CA LEU A 429 5.44 5.91 24.87
C LEU A 429 3.99 5.41 24.83
N LEU A 430 3.77 4.10 25.03
CA LEU A 430 2.43 3.53 25.15
C LEU A 430 1.67 4.09 26.34
N GLY A 431 2.32 4.26 27.49
CA GLY A 431 1.74 4.88 28.68
C GLY A 431 1.26 6.31 28.41
N ILE A 432 2.07 7.12 27.73
CA ILE A 432 1.69 8.48 27.31
C ILE A 432 0.48 8.43 26.37
N ALA A 433 0.48 7.54 25.37
CA ALA A 433 -0.64 7.43 24.43
C ALA A 433 -1.94 7.02 25.12
N ILE A 434 -1.90 6.01 25.99
CA ILE A 434 -3.06 5.52 26.75
C ILE A 434 -3.57 6.61 27.70
N ALA A 435 -2.67 7.27 28.43
CA ALA A 435 -3.03 8.36 29.32
C ALA A 435 -3.71 9.51 28.56
N SER A 436 -3.19 9.91 27.41
CA SER A 436 -3.80 10.97 26.59
C SER A 436 -5.16 10.58 26.02
N ILE A 437 -5.34 9.31 25.62
CA ILE A 437 -6.65 8.81 25.19
C ILE A 437 -7.64 8.80 26.35
N ALA A 438 -7.23 8.37 27.54
CA ALA A 438 -8.07 8.35 28.73
C ALA A 438 -8.48 9.78 29.15
N LEU A 439 -7.52 10.70 29.21
CA LEU A 439 -7.76 12.12 29.51
C LEU A 439 -8.69 12.77 28.48
N PHE A 440 -8.54 12.45 27.21
CA PHE A 440 -9.43 12.95 26.16
C PHE A 440 -10.87 12.46 26.36
N LYS A 441 -11.05 11.16 26.60
CA LYS A 441 -12.39 10.58 26.83
C LYS A 441 -13.08 11.15 28.09
N ILE A 442 -12.33 11.41 29.15
CA ILE A 442 -12.89 12.00 30.38
C ILE A 442 -13.18 13.49 30.16
N GLY A 443 -12.24 14.23 29.57
CA GLY A 443 -12.32 15.68 29.43
C GLY A 443 -13.35 16.16 28.41
N ILE A 444 -13.75 15.31 27.45
CA ILE A 444 -14.72 15.69 26.41
C ILE A 444 -16.11 16.05 26.99
N HIS A 445 -16.41 15.60 28.21
CA HIS A 445 -17.64 15.94 28.92
C HIS A 445 -17.60 17.33 29.57
N PHE A 446 -16.41 17.90 29.76
CA PHE A 446 -16.22 19.15 30.49
C PHE A 446 -15.74 20.31 29.60
N ILE A 447 -15.02 20.00 28.51
CA ILE A 447 -14.34 20.99 27.66
C ILE A 447 -14.68 20.69 26.20
N ASN A 448 -14.69 21.73 25.37
CA ASN A 448 -14.84 21.59 23.92
C ASN A 448 -13.82 20.55 23.36
N PRO A 449 -14.27 19.53 22.62
CA PRO A 449 -13.42 18.44 22.12
C PRO A 449 -12.19 18.91 21.33
N TYR A 450 -12.35 20.00 20.56
CA TYR A 450 -11.29 20.52 19.71
C TYR A 450 -10.19 21.21 20.54
N LEU A 451 -10.60 21.98 21.54
CA LEU A 451 -9.68 22.66 22.45
C LEU A 451 -8.91 21.64 23.29
N LEU A 452 -9.61 20.67 23.87
CA LEU A 452 -8.99 19.58 24.64
C LEU A 452 -8.01 18.75 23.79
N GLY A 453 -8.41 18.39 22.56
CA GLY A 453 -7.55 17.66 21.64
C GLY A 453 -6.26 18.42 21.31
N SER A 454 -6.35 19.73 21.08
CA SER A 454 -5.18 20.57 20.77
C SER A 454 -4.20 20.68 21.94
N ILE A 455 -4.71 20.84 23.17
CA ILE A 455 -3.91 20.89 24.40
C ILE A 455 -3.23 19.54 24.66
N LEU A 456 -3.95 18.43 24.49
CA LEU A 456 -3.39 17.08 24.68
C LEU A 456 -2.34 16.75 23.62
N LEU A 457 -2.51 17.17 22.36
CA LEU A 457 -1.47 17.02 21.35
C LEU A 457 -0.24 17.87 21.64
N GLY A 458 -0.43 19.12 22.05
CA GLY A 458 0.67 20.02 22.42
C GLY A 458 1.49 19.46 23.59
N SER A 459 0.81 18.98 24.63
CA SER A 459 1.46 18.35 25.78
C SER A 459 2.14 17.03 25.41
N CYS A 460 1.50 16.16 24.61
CA CYS A 460 2.14 14.95 24.08
C CYS A 460 3.41 15.26 23.28
N LEU A 461 3.36 16.23 22.37
CA LEU A 461 4.52 16.64 21.59
C LEU A 461 5.64 17.11 22.52
N PHE A 462 5.31 17.95 23.50
CA PHE A 462 6.26 18.43 24.49
C PHE A 462 6.90 17.28 25.28
N PHE A 463 6.12 16.34 25.81
CA PHE A 463 6.64 15.18 26.54
C PHE A 463 7.47 14.25 25.66
N MET A 464 7.08 14.02 24.40
CA MET A 464 7.87 13.23 23.46
C MET A 464 9.23 13.89 23.18
N LEU A 465 9.24 15.21 22.97
CA LEU A 465 10.47 15.95 22.70
C LEU A 465 11.39 16.04 23.94
N THR A 466 10.82 16.11 25.14
CA THR A 466 11.56 16.36 26.39
C THR A 466 11.95 15.11 27.17
N LEU A 467 11.18 14.02 27.11
CA LEU A 467 11.46 12.80 27.87
C LEU A 467 12.02 11.66 27.02
N LEU A 468 11.65 11.58 25.73
CA LEU A 468 11.97 10.42 24.90
C LEU A 468 13.14 10.67 23.96
N LEU A 469 13.38 11.90 23.51
CA LEU A 469 14.56 12.25 22.68
C LEU A 469 15.80 12.50 23.55
N THR A 470 16.91 11.83 23.23
CA THR A 470 18.21 12.09 23.85
C THR A 470 18.76 13.45 23.41
N LYS A 471 19.79 13.95 24.11
CA LYS A 471 20.47 15.20 23.72
C LYS A 471 21.00 15.13 22.28
N GLU A 472 21.57 14.00 21.87
CA GLU A 472 22.02 13.75 20.49
C GLU A 472 20.85 13.79 19.49
N ASP A 473 19.72 13.17 19.82
CA ASP A 473 18.53 13.19 18.96
C ASP A 473 18.04 14.63 18.74
N ARG A 474 18.05 15.47 19.79
CA ARG A 474 17.63 16.87 19.72
C ARG A 474 18.58 17.71 18.86
N ILE A 475 19.88 17.45 18.93
CA ILE A 475 20.88 18.13 18.11
C ILE A 475 20.70 17.74 16.64
N ALA A 476 20.48 16.45 16.35
CA ALA A 476 20.20 15.97 15.00
C ALA A 476 18.90 16.53 14.42
N LEU A 477 17.84 16.69 15.21
CA LEU A 477 16.59 17.32 14.77
C LEU A 477 16.76 18.82 14.49
N LYS A 478 17.56 19.53 15.30
CA LYS A 478 17.84 20.96 15.11
C LYS A 478 18.68 21.26 13.86
N SER A 479 19.47 20.30 13.36
CA SER A 479 20.29 20.47 12.16
C SER A 479 19.58 20.08 10.85
N LEU A 480 18.36 19.53 10.90
CA LEU A 480 17.58 19.18 9.69
C LEU A 480 17.28 20.41 8.79
N PRO A 481 16.86 21.58 9.31
CA PRO A 481 16.57 22.74 8.46
C PRO A 481 17.81 23.27 7.73
N SER A 482 18.98 23.24 8.38
CA SER A 482 20.24 23.71 7.77
C SER A 482 20.76 22.76 6.69
N LEU A 483 20.51 21.45 6.81
CA LEU A 483 20.83 20.46 5.77
C LEU A 483 19.97 20.61 4.49
N PHE A 484 18.71 21.01 4.63
CA PHE A 484 17.84 21.31 3.48
C PHE A 484 18.24 22.61 2.76
N LEU A 485 18.77 23.59 3.49
CA LEU A 485 19.27 24.84 2.92
C LEU A 485 20.65 24.68 2.27
N ALA A 486 21.54 23.85 2.84
CA ALA A 486 22.87 23.60 2.28
C ALA A 486 22.84 22.86 0.93
N ARG A 487 21.80 22.06 0.67
CA ARG A 487 21.62 21.33 -0.61
C ARG A 487 21.15 22.19 -1.79
N LYS A 488 20.91 23.50 -1.58
CA LYS A 488 20.56 24.43 -2.66
C LYS A 488 21.79 25.05 -3.35
N TYR A 489 23.01 24.72 -2.91
CA TYR A 489 24.27 25.32 -3.39
C TYR A 489 25.34 24.31 -3.83
N VAL A 490 24.99 23.04 -4.06
CA VAL A 490 25.85 22.01 -4.68
C VAL A 490 25.01 21.24 -5.70
#